data_AF-A0A7V9FQ96-F1
#
_entry.id   AF-A0A7V9FQ96-F1
#
_cell.length_a   1.000
_cell.length_b   1.000
_cell.length_c   1.000
_cell.angle_alpha   90.00
_cell.angle_beta   90.00
_cell.angle_gamma   90.00
#
_symmetry.space_group_name_H-M   'P 1'
#
loop_
_entity.id
_entity.type
_entity.pdbx_description
1 polymer ?
#
loop_
_entity_poly.entity_id
_entity_poly.type
_entity_poly.pdbx_seq_one_letter_code
_entity_poly.pdbx_strand_id
1 'polypeptide(L)'
;AAFAVVAAGFAWLEGGTMAARDLTLVATLGGLAAAGRVLFAPIPSVQPVTVLVAASGVALGPKRGFAVGAVAALASNFFLGQGPHTPWQMLAWGGCGLVGGLLRPLLRGRLAFAAFTVLLGFAFGLVMDLWLWYGFYPHTDAALLARLAAGVPFNIAHAGGNLVLALVAGPELRRVLERFERRSRTEVVWA
;
A
#
# COMPACT_ATOMS: atom_id res chain seq x y z
N ALA A 1 -8.67 -10.71 14.10
CA ALA A 1 -8.20 -11.19 12.78
C ALA A 1 -7.13 -10.27 12.18
N ALA A 2 -7.43 -9.03 11.77
CA ALA A 2 -6.47 -8.16 11.08
C ALA A 2 -5.15 -7.92 11.84
N PHE A 3 -5.20 -7.64 13.14
CA PHE A 3 -3.99 -7.53 13.97
C PHE A 3 -3.11 -8.78 13.94
N ALA A 4 -3.71 -9.97 14.00
CA ALA A 4 -2.96 -11.23 13.95
C ALA A 4 -2.30 -11.44 12.59
N VAL A 5 -2.96 -11.07 11.49
CA VAL A 5 -2.39 -11.14 10.14
C VAL A 5 -1.26 -10.13 9.98
N VAL A 6 -1.42 -8.91 10.49
CA VAL A 6 -0.37 -7.89 10.49
C VAL A 6 0.82 -8.37 11.32
N ALA A 7 0.59 -8.89 12.53
CA ALA A 7 1.63 -9.44 13.41
C ALA A 7 2.36 -10.63 12.76
N ALA A 8 1.62 -11.56 12.15
CA ALA A 8 2.21 -12.66 11.39
C ALA A 8 3.01 -12.15 10.18
N GLY A 9 2.52 -11.11 9.51
CA GLY A 9 3.24 -10.42 8.43
C GLY A 9 4.57 -9.83 8.91
N PHE A 10 4.58 -9.18 10.07
CA PHE A 10 5.82 -8.68 10.68
C PHE A 10 6.75 -9.81 11.15
N ALA A 11 6.22 -10.87 11.77
CA ALA A 11 7.02 -12.05 12.11
C ALA A 11 7.66 -12.69 10.85
N TRP A 12 6.95 -12.71 9.72
CA TRP A 12 7.49 -13.17 8.44
C TRP A 12 8.56 -12.25 7.84
N LEU A 13 8.47 -10.94 8.12
CA LEU A 13 9.53 -9.98 7.78
C LEU A 13 10.80 -10.26 8.60
N GLU A 14 10.62 -10.51 9.91
CA GLU A 14 11.70 -10.74 10.87
C GLU A 14 12.34 -12.14 10.79
N GLY A 15 11.68 -13.11 10.12
CA GLY A 15 12.18 -14.47 9.92
C GLY A 15 13.41 -14.61 8.99
N GLY A 16 14.32 -13.64 8.98
CA GLY A 16 15.58 -13.63 8.25
C GLY A 16 16.49 -12.49 8.71
N THR A 17 17.69 -12.37 8.15
CA THR A 17 18.59 -11.25 8.45
C THR A 17 18.10 -9.97 7.77
N MET A 18 17.23 -9.20 8.44
CA MET A 18 16.91 -7.85 7.99
C MET A 18 18.11 -6.94 8.23
N ALA A 19 18.80 -6.56 7.15
CA ALA A 19 19.87 -5.57 7.24
C ALA A 19 19.29 -4.24 7.75
N ALA A 20 20.03 -3.50 8.58
CA ALA A 20 19.61 -2.18 9.09
C ALA A 20 19.14 -1.23 7.97
N ARG A 21 19.77 -1.34 6.79
CA ARG A 21 19.37 -0.65 5.55
C ARG A 21 17.92 -0.89 5.13
N ASP A 22 17.46 -2.14 5.21
CA ASP A 22 16.09 -2.49 4.79
C ASP A 22 15.07 -1.84 5.72
N LEU A 23 15.38 -1.75 7.01
CA LEU A 23 14.57 -1.01 7.98
C LEU A 23 14.55 0.48 7.65
N THR A 24 15.70 1.09 7.36
CA THR A 24 15.78 2.50 6.96
C THR A 24 14.96 2.76 5.69
N LEU A 25 15.07 1.91 4.68
CA LEU A 25 14.30 2.03 3.44
C LEU A 25 12.79 1.96 3.68
N VAL A 26 12.36 0.98 4.46
CA VAL A 26 10.95 0.82 4.82
C VAL A 26 10.45 2.04 5.57
N ALA A 27 11.22 2.55 6.54
CA ALA A 27 10.86 3.74 7.30
C ALA A 27 10.79 4.99 6.41
N THR A 28 11.76 5.21 5.52
CA THR A 28 11.78 6.37 4.62
C THR A 28 10.62 6.32 3.62
N LEU A 29 10.39 5.18 2.96
CA LEU A 29 9.32 5.05 1.97
C LEU A 29 7.94 5.03 2.62
N GLY A 30 7.82 4.37 3.77
CA GLY A 30 6.59 4.37 4.58
C GLY A 30 6.25 5.78 5.07
N GLY A 31 7.26 6.53 5.54
CA GLY A 31 7.12 7.94 5.91
C GLY A 31 6.74 8.83 4.73
N LEU A 32 7.35 8.65 3.56
CA LEU A 32 6.99 9.38 2.34
C LEU A 32 5.53 9.10 1.92
N ALA A 33 5.12 7.84 1.96
CA ALA A 33 3.74 7.45 1.65
C ALA A 33 2.76 8.01 2.69
N ALA A 34 3.11 7.99 3.98
CA ALA A 34 2.31 8.58 5.04
C ALA A 34 2.15 10.10 4.84
N ALA A 35 3.24 10.81 4.58
CA ALA A 35 3.23 12.24 4.30
C ALA A 35 2.39 12.56 3.06
N GLY A 36 2.51 11.75 2.00
CA GLY A 36 1.68 11.87 0.81
C GLY A 36 0.19 11.72 1.12
N ARG A 37 -0.20 10.78 2.01
CA ARG A 37 -1.59 10.64 2.45
C ARG A 37 -2.09 11.87 3.21
N VAL A 38 -1.26 12.40 4.10
CA VAL A 38 -1.60 13.61 4.90
C VAL A 38 -1.74 14.82 3.99
N LEU A 39 -0.84 15.00 3.03
CA LEU A 39 -0.89 16.10 2.06
C LEU A 39 -2.17 16.07 1.21
N PHE A 40 -2.63 14.87 0.85
CA PHE A 40 -3.83 14.67 0.07
C PHE A 40 -5.12 14.58 0.90
N ALA A 41 -5.05 14.71 2.22
CA ALA A 41 -6.22 14.62 3.10
C ALA A 41 -7.39 15.57 2.72
N PRO A 42 -7.15 16.79 2.17
CA PRO A 42 -8.25 17.65 1.70
C PRO A 42 -9.00 17.15 0.47
N ILE A 43 -8.44 16.19 -0.29
CA ILE A 43 -9.05 15.63 -1.49
C ILE A 43 -9.67 14.27 -1.12
N PRO A 44 -11.00 14.17 -1.05
CA PRO A 44 -11.66 12.95 -0.60
C PRO A 44 -11.23 11.72 -1.41
N SER A 45 -10.79 10.69 -0.69
CA SER A 45 -10.41 9.37 -1.22
C SER A 45 -9.29 9.31 -2.27
N VAL A 46 -8.69 10.42 -2.68
CA VAL A 46 -7.50 10.42 -3.53
C VAL A 46 -6.28 10.33 -2.62
N GLN A 47 -5.59 9.18 -2.59
CA GLN A 47 -4.47 8.95 -1.68
C GLN A 47 -3.30 8.32 -2.45
N PRO A 48 -2.10 8.93 -2.47
CA PRO A 48 -0.97 8.44 -3.26
C PRO A 48 -0.33 7.15 -2.72
N VAL A 49 -0.74 6.73 -1.51
CA VAL A 49 -0.18 5.57 -0.79
C VAL A 49 -0.18 4.31 -1.65
N THR A 50 -1.30 4.00 -2.31
CA THR A 50 -1.43 2.76 -3.10
C THR A 50 -0.40 2.70 -4.22
N VAL A 51 -0.16 3.80 -4.93
CA VAL A 51 0.84 3.88 -6.00
C VAL A 51 2.26 3.77 -5.45
N LEU A 52 2.56 4.48 -4.37
CA LEU A 52 3.88 4.46 -3.72
C LEU A 52 4.24 3.06 -3.20
N VAL A 53 3.29 2.41 -2.53
CA VAL A 53 3.46 1.10 -1.92
C VAL A 53 3.53 0.01 -2.99
N ALA A 54 2.68 0.06 -4.02
CA ALA A 54 2.75 -0.88 -5.14
C ALA A 54 4.08 -0.77 -5.89
N ALA A 55 4.56 0.45 -6.17
CA ALA A 55 5.86 0.66 -6.80
C ALA A 55 7.01 0.16 -5.93
N SER A 56 6.95 0.38 -4.61
CA SER A 56 7.91 -0.16 -3.65
C SER A 56 7.94 -1.69 -3.67
N GLY A 57 6.77 -2.33 -3.74
CA GLY A 57 6.66 -3.78 -3.93
C GLY A 57 7.31 -4.26 -5.23
N VAL A 58 6.93 -3.66 -6.36
CA VAL A 58 7.46 -4.00 -7.70
C VAL A 58 8.99 -3.84 -7.76
N ALA A 59 9.53 -2.79 -7.15
CA ALA A 59 10.96 -2.47 -7.22
C ALA A 59 11.81 -3.26 -6.21
N LEU A 60 11.33 -3.39 -4.97
CA LEU A 60 12.10 -3.88 -3.81
C LEU A 60 11.70 -5.30 -3.37
N GLY A 61 10.61 -5.85 -3.91
CA GLY A 61 10.08 -7.17 -3.59
C GLY A 61 8.93 -7.16 -2.58
N PRO A 62 8.25 -8.32 -2.43
CA PRO A 62 6.97 -8.42 -1.71
C PRO A 62 7.09 -8.13 -0.20
N LYS A 63 8.17 -8.60 0.45
CA LYS A 63 8.43 -8.33 1.87
C LYS A 63 8.51 -6.83 2.16
N ARG A 64 9.43 -6.14 1.51
CA ARG A 64 9.64 -4.69 1.71
C ARG A 64 8.40 -3.89 1.28
N GLY A 65 7.74 -4.26 0.19
CA GLY A 65 6.46 -3.66 -0.21
C GLY A 65 5.39 -3.74 0.87
N PHE A 66 5.20 -4.92 1.48
CA PHE A 66 4.26 -5.10 2.58
C PHE A 66 4.59 -4.19 3.77
N ALA A 67 5.86 -4.17 4.18
CA ALA A 67 6.32 -3.37 5.30
C ALA A 67 6.09 -1.87 5.06
N VAL A 68 6.42 -1.37 3.86
CA VAL A 68 6.19 0.04 3.47
C VAL A 68 4.71 0.40 3.59
N GLY A 69 3.80 -0.46 3.11
CA GLY A 69 2.36 -0.22 3.21
C GLY A 69 1.83 -0.21 4.64
N ALA A 70 2.25 -1.19 5.45
CA ALA A 70 1.86 -1.28 6.85
C ALA A 70 2.36 -0.08 7.67
N VAL A 71 3.62 0.30 7.49
CA VAL A 71 4.22 1.47 8.17
C VAL A 71 3.57 2.76 7.69
N ALA A 72 3.29 2.92 6.39
CA ALA A 72 2.61 4.10 5.86
C ALA A 72 1.23 4.31 6.48
N ALA A 73 0.44 3.24 6.61
CA ALA A 73 -0.87 3.27 7.25
C ALA A 73 -0.77 3.71 8.72
N LEU A 74 0.11 3.05 9.48
CA LEU A 74 0.31 3.32 10.89
C LEU A 74 0.80 4.75 11.13
N ALA A 75 1.81 5.19 10.37
CA ALA A 75 2.44 6.50 10.49
C ALA A 75 1.45 7.63 10.12
N SER A 76 0.71 7.49 9.02
CA SER A 76 -0.28 8.51 8.63
C SER A 76 -1.43 8.64 9.61
N ASN A 77 -1.85 7.55 10.26
CA ASN A 77 -2.92 7.60 11.26
C ASN A 77 -2.51 8.30 12.56
N PHE A 78 -1.22 8.53 12.84
CA PHE A 78 -0.84 9.44 13.93
C PHE A 78 -1.28 10.90 13.66
N PHE A 79 -1.43 11.28 12.39
CA PHE A 79 -1.91 12.60 11.99
C PHE A 79 -3.42 12.61 11.69
N LEU A 80 -3.92 11.54 11.05
CA LEU A 80 -5.31 11.45 10.59
C LEU A 80 -6.26 10.78 11.60
N GLY A 81 -5.73 10.34 12.74
CA GLY A 81 -6.48 9.65 13.79
C GLY A 81 -6.26 8.13 13.76
N GLN A 82 -5.91 7.57 14.91
CA GLN A 82 -5.82 6.13 15.09
C GLN A 82 -7.18 5.55 15.46
N GLY A 83 -7.44 4.29 15.08
CA GLY A 83 -8.64 3.60 15.52
C GLY A 83 -8.71 2.14 15.08
N PRO A 84 -9.89 1.50 15.25
CA PRO A 84 -10.10 0.10 14.86
C PRO A 84 -9.87 -0.17 13.37
N HIS A 85 -9.84 0.87 12.53
CA HIS A 85 -9.52 0.80 11.11
C HIS A 85 -8.04 0.65 10.80
N THR A 86 -7.12 1.08 11.69
CA THR A 86 -5.68 1.10 11.42
C THR A 86 -5.14 -0.27 10.99
N PRO A 87 -5.45 -1.39 11.67
CA PRO A 87 -4.94 -2.71 11.27
C PRO A 87 -5.44 -3.15 9.89
N TRP A 88 -6.66 -2.75 9.52
CA TRP A 88 -7.24 -3.04 8.20
C TRP A 88 -6.55 -2.22 7.11
N GLN A 89 -6.23 -0.96 7.38
CA GLN A 89 -5.44 -0.13 6.47
C GLN A 89 -4.01 -0.66 6.31
N MET A 90 -3.38 -1.08 7.42
CA MET A 90 -2.06 -1.71 7.39
C MET A 90 -2.07 -2.98 6.53
N LEU A 91 -3.09 -3.82 6.70
CA LEU A 91 -3.26 -5.05 5.91
C LEU A 91 -3.55 -4.75 4.44
N ALA A 92 -4.44 -3.81 4.14
CA ALA A 92 -4.86 -3.49 2.78
C ALA A 92 -3.72 -2.87 1.97
N TRP A 93 -3.06 -1.84 2.50
CA TRP A 93 -1.89 -1.25 1.81
C TRP A 93 -0.67 -2.15 1.86
N GLY A 94 -0.40 -2.86 2.96
CA GLY A 94 0.64 -3.88 2.99
C GLY A 94 0.40 -4.94 1.90
N GLY A 95 -0.84 -5.39 1.73
CA GLY A 95 -1.24 -6.30 0.66
C GLY A 95 -0.98 -5.73 -0.74
N CYS A 96 -1.25 -4.44 -0.98
CA CYS A 96 -0.92 -3.77 -2.24
C CYS A 96 0.57 -3.90 -2.59
N GLY A 97 1.45 -3.69 -1.62
CA GLY A 97 2.90 -3.82 -1.80
C GLY A 97 3.35 -5.27 -1.98
N LEU A 98 2.75 -6.20 -1.23
CA LEU A 98 3.00 -7.63 -1.36
C LEU A 98 2.66 -8.12 -2.77
N VAL A 99 1.44 -7.85 -3.25
CA VAL A 99 0.97 -8.27 -4.58
C VAL A 99 1.77 -7.59 -5.68
N GLY A 100 2.12 -6.30 -5.52
CA GLY A 100 2.99 -5.61 -6.47
C GLY A 100 4.36 -6.28 -6.62
N GLY A 101 4.96 -6.76 -5.52
CA GLY A 101 6.21 -7.50 -5.54
C GLY A 101 6.10 -8.88 -6.20
N LEU A 102 5.01 -9.61 -5.92
CA LEU A 102 4.77 -10.93 -6.52
C LEU A 102 4.51 -10.84 -8.03
N LEU A 103 3.79 -9.81 -8.48
CA LEU A 103 3.44 -9.62 -9.89
C LEU A 103 4.44 -8.77 -10.68
N ARG A 104 5.62 -8.49 -10.11
CA ARG A 104 6.68 -7.66 -10.72
C ARG A 104 6.92 -7.92 -12.22
N PRO A 105 7.02 -9.17 -12.73
CA PRO A 105 7.29 -9.42 -14.13
C PRO A 105 6.22 -8.86 -15.08
N LEU A 106 4.96 -8.84 -14.62
CA LEU A 106 3.79 -8.39 -15.39
C LEU A 106 3.63 -6.87 -15.35
N LEU A 107 4.20 -6.21 -14.34
CA LEU A 107 4.00 -4.79 -14.05
C LEU A 107 5.11 -3.88 -14.60
N ARG A 108 5.88 -4.36 -15.58
CA ARG A 108 6.98 -3.59 -16.19
C ARG A 108 6.51 -2.41 -17.03
N GLY A 109 5.39 -2.57 -17.74
CA GLY A 109 4.82 -1.53 -18.61
C GLY A 109 4.10 -0.43 -17.81
N ARG A 110 4.16 0.81 -18.31
CA ARG A 110 3.48 1.97 -17.70
C ARG A 110 1.97 1.75 -17.57
N LEU A 111 1.33 1.26 -18.64
CA LEU A 111 -0.11 0.99 -18.66
C LEU A 111 -0.50 -0.19 -17.77
N ALA A 112 0.30 -1.27 -17.79
CA ALA A 112 0.07 -2.43 -16.94
C ALA A 112 0.15 -2.06 -15.46
N PHE A 113 1.15 -1.26 -15.07
CA PHE A 113 1.27 -0.77 -13.69
C PHE A 113 0.10 0.16 -13.31
N ALA A 114 -0.32 1.05 -14.20
CA ALA A 114 -1.44 1.95 -13.92
C ALA A 114 -2.78 1.22 -13.82
N ALA A 115 -3.04 0.24 -14.68
CA ALA A 115 -4.21 -0.63 -14.58
C ALA A 115 -4.19 -1.44 -13.28
N PHE A 116 -3.03 -1.91 -12.87
CA PHE A 116 -2.86 -2.61 -11.60
C PHE A 116 -3.16 -1.72 -10.39
N THR A 117 -2.73 -0.46 -10.36
CA THR A 117 -3.04 0.45 -9.24
C THR A 117 -4.51 0.86 -9.19
N VAL A 118 -5.23 0.85 -10.31
CA VAL A 118 -6.70 0.96 -10.37
C VAL A 118 -7.35 -0.22 -9.67
N LEU A 119 -6.95 -1.45 -10.02
CA LEU A 119 -7.46 -2.67 -9.39
C LEU A 119 -7.19 -2.68 -7.88
N LEU A 120 -5.98 -2.30 -7.47
CA LEU A 120 -5.64 -2.17 -6.05
C LEU A 120 -6.45 -1.08 -5.35
N GLY A 121 -6.80 0.01 -6.04
CA GLY A 121 -7.67 1.05 -5.49
C GLY A 121 -9.05 0.52 -5.14
N PHE A 122 -9.67 -0.24 -6.05
CA PHE A 122 -10.94 -0.91 -5.78
C PHE A 122 -10.83 -1.98 -4.70
N ALA A 123 -9.75 -2.77 -4.71
CA ALA A 123 -9.52 -3.80 -3.70
C ALA A 123 -9.36 -3.21 -2.30
N PHE A 124 -8.60 -2.11 -2.17
CA PHE A 124 -8.47 -1.37 -0.91
C PHE A 124 -9.83 -0.84 -0.45
N GLY A 125 -10.58 -0.19 -1.36
CA GLY A 125 -11.92 0.32 -1.10
C GLY A 125 -12.86 -0.76 -0.58
N LEU A 126 -12.90 -1.92 -1.25
CA LEU A 126 -13.70 -3.07 -0.84
C LEU A 126 -13.32 -3.57 0.55
N VAL A 127 -12.03 -3.70 0.87
CA VAL A 127 -11.59 -4.10 2.23
C VAL A 127 -12.08 -3.10 3.27
N MET A 128 -12.00 -1.79 2.97
CA MET A 128 -12.46 -0.76 3.89
C MET A 128 -13.99 -0.74 4.04
N ASP A 129 -14.73 -0.95 2.96
CA ASP A 129 -16.19 -1.04 3.00
C ASP A 129 -16.66 -2.26 3.81
N LEU A 130 -16.01 -3.40 3.62
CA LEU A 130 -16.28 -4.63 4.39
C LEU A 130 -15.93 -4.46 5.86
N TRP A 131 -14.80 -3.82 6.19
CA TRP A 131 -14.46 -3.48 7.57
C TRP A 131 -15.54 -2.60 8.21
N LEU A 132 -15.98 -1.56 7.50
CA LEU A 132 -16.95 -0.60 8.03
C LEU A 132 -18.30 -1.28 8.26
N TRP A 133 -18.75 -2.11 7.30
CA TRP A 133 -19.95 -2.95 7.48
C TRP A 133 -19.81 -3.87 8.69
N TYR A 134 -18.71 -4.62 8.76
CA TYR A 134 -18.47 -5.58 9.84
C TYR A 134 -18.37 -4.92 11.21
N GLY A 135 -17.83 -3.70 11.30
CA GLY A 135 -17.62 -3.01 12.57
C GLY A 135 -18.86 -2.30 13.11
N PHE A 136 -19.78 -1.85 12.23
CA PHE A 136 -20.75 -0.82 12.60
C PHE A 136 -22.17 -1.02 12.04
N TYR A 137 -22.40 -1.99 11.16
CA TYR A 137 -23.70 -2.17 10.50
C TYR A 137 -24.36 -3.50 10.89
N PRO A 138 -25.70 -3.61 10.76
CA PRO A 138 -26.37 -4.90 10.86
C PRO A 138 -25.80 -5.92 9.87
N HIS A 139 -25.61 -7.16 10.31
CA HIS A 139 -25.07 -8.23 9.48
C HIS A 139 -26.15 -8.85 8.59
N THR A 140 -26.78 -8.01 7.76
CA THR A 140 -27.77 -8.40 6.75
C THR A 140 -27.28 -8.05 5.36
N ASP A 141 -27.76 -8.77 4.34
CA ASP A 141 -27.41 -8.54 2.95
C ASP A 141 -27.80 -7.12 2.50
N ALA A 142 -28.94 -6.62 2.96
CA ALA A 142 -29.40 -5.27 2.66
C ALA A 142 -28.43 -4.20 3.18
N ALA A 143 -27.94 -4.35 4.42
CA ALA A 143 -26.98 -3.42 5.00
C ALA A 143 -25.60 -3.50 4.33
N LEU A 144 -25.16 -4.70 3.93
CA LEU A 144 -23.93 -4.89 3.16
C LEU A 144 -24.02 -4.19 1.80
N LEU A 145 -25.10 -4.43 1.04
CA LEU A 145 -25.33 -3.81 -0.26
C LEU A 145 -25.42 -2.28 -0.16
N ALA A 146 -26.12 -1.76 0.85
CA ALA A 146 -26.20 -0.32 1.10
C ALA A 146 -24.81 0.28 1.39
N ARG A 147 -23.98 -0.39 2.20
CA ARG A 147 -22.61 0.06 2.50
C ARG A 147 -21.72 0.05 1.26
N LEU A 148 -21.74 -1.05 0.49
CA LEU A 148 -20.97 -1.17 -0.76
C LEU A 148 -21.39 -0.10 -1.77
N ALA A 149 -22.70 0.14 -1.95
CA ALA A 149 -23.22 1.18 -2.82
C ALA A 149 -22.76 2.59 -2.39
N ALA A 150 -22.81 2.89 -1.09
CA ALA A 150 -22.34 4.15 -0.55
C ALA A 150 -20.80 4.34 -0.66
N GLY A 151 -20.03 3.25 -0.77
CA GLY A 151 -18.59 3.29 -1.00
C GLY A 151 -18.17 3.58 -2.44
N VAL A 152 -19.06 3.33 -3.43
CA VAL A 152 -18.73 3.41 -4.87
C VAL A 152 -18.09 4.74 -5.27
N PRO A 153 -18.61 5.94 -4.92
CA PRO A 153 -18.00 7.20 -5.35
C PRO A 153 -16.57 7.36 -4.81
N PHE A 154 -16.34 6.95 -3.57
CA PHE A 154 -15.03 7.00 -2.92
C PHE A 154 -14.05 6.01 -3.55
N ASN A 155 -14.51 4.81 -3.91
CA ASN A 155 -13.70 3.79 -4.55
C ASN A 155 -13.31 4.20 -5.98
N ILE A 156 -14.24 4.83 -6.72
CA ILE A 156 -13.97 5.42 -8.03
C ILE A 156 -12.95 6.55 -7.91
N ALA A 157 -13.12 7.46 -6.94
CA ALA A 157 -12.18 8.55 -6.71
C ALA A 157 -10.77 8.02 -6.36
N HIS A 158 -10.70 6.99 -5.52
CA HIS A 158 -9.43 6.36 -5.16
C HIS A 158 -8.75 5.68 -6.36
N ALA A 159 -9.50 4.88 -7.11
CA ALA A 159 -9.00 4.20 -8.30
C ALA A 159 -8.59 5.19 -9.41
N GLY A 160 -9.37 6.24 -9.64
CA GLY A 160 -9.07 7.30 -10.59
C GLY A 160 -7.83 8.11 -10.19
N GLY A 161 -7.71 8.45 -8.90
CA GLY A 161 -6.50 9.08 -8.35
C GLY A 161 -5.26 8.21 -8.57
N ASN A 162 -5.37 6.91 -8.30
CA ASN A 162 -4.29 5.95 -8.53
C ASN A 162 -3.92 5.82 -10.00
N LEU A 163 -4.89 5.87 -10.92
CA LEU A 163 -4.64 5.87 -12.37
C LEU A 163 -3.80 7.07 -12.78
N VAL A 164 -4.24 8.28 -12.42
CA VAL A 164 -3.55 9.53 -12.76
C VAL A 164 -2.15 9.54 -12.17
N LEU A 165 -2.01 9.25 -10.88
CA LEU A 165 -0.72 9.23 -10.19
C LEU A 165 0.22 8.16 -10.75
N ALA A 166 -0.27 6.96 -11.07
CA ALA A 166 0.56 5.91 -11.64
C ALA A 166 1.00 6.23 -13.07
N LEU A 167 0.14 6.87 -13.88
CA LEU A 167 0.54 7.33 -15.20
C LEU A 167 1.58 8.45 -15.11
N VAL A 168 1.40 9.44 -14.24
CA VAL A 168 2.31 10.59 -14.13
C VAL A 168 3.62 10.23 -13.45
N ALA A 169 3.57 9.65 -12.25
CA ALA A 169 4.74 9.45 -11.38
C ALA A 169 5.26 8.01 -11.37
N GLY A 170 4.46 7.02 -11.77
CA GLY A 170 4.80 5.59 -11.66
C GLY A 170 6.12 5.19 -12.34
N PRO A 171 6.38 5.59 -13.60
CA PRO A 171 7.65 5.25 -14.28
C PRO A 171 8.89 5.78 -13.56
N GLU A 172 8.86 7.05 -13.14
CA GLU A 172 9.99 7.68 -12.46
C GLU A 172 10.20 7.11 -11.06
N LEU A 173 9.12 6.91 -10.31
CA LEU A 173 9.16 6.29 -8.99
C LEU A 173 9.81 4.91 -9.06
N ARG A 174 9.35 4.06 -9.99
CA ARG A 174 9.94 2.73 -10.19
C ARG A 174 11.40 2.81 -10.62
N ARG A 175 11.75 3.71 -11.54
CA ARG A 175 13.14 3.89 -12.00
C ARG A 175 14.07 4.24 -10.83
N VAL A 176 13.68 5.17 -9.95
CA VAL A 176 14.46 5.58 -8.79
C VAL A 176 14.62 4.43 -7.81
N LEU A 177 13.53 3.75 -7.47
CA LEU A 177 13.54 2.63 -6.51
C LEU A 177 14.34 1.44 -7.04
N GLU A 178 14.16 1.06 -8.31
CA GLU A 178 14.92 -0.03 -8.95
C GLU A 178 16.42 0.33 -9.06
N ARG A 179 16.77 1.60 -9.31
CA ARG A 179 18.16 2.06 -9.31
C ARG A 179 18.78 1.95 -7.91
N PHE A 180 18.03 2.32 -6.87
CA PHE A 180 18.48 2.17 -5.49
C PHE A 180 18.73 0.70 -5.14
N GLU A 181 17.79 -0.19 -5.48
CA GLU A 181 17.91 -1.63 -5.23
C GLU A 181 19.12 -2.25 -5.95
N ARG A 182 19.38 -1.84 -7.20
CA ARG A 182 20.56 -2.32 -7.93
C ARG A 182 21.86 -1.92 -7.23
N ARG A 183 22.00 -0.66 -6.82
CA ARG A 183 23.21 -0.17 -6.14
C ARG A 183 23.46 -0.87 -4.82
N SER A 184 22.40 -1.12 -4.08
CA SER A 184 22.47 -1.75 -2.75
C SER A 184 22.77 -3.25 -2.78
N ARG A 185 22.63 -3.93 -3.92
CA ARG A 185 23.11 -5.31 -4.11
C ARG A 185 24.62 -5.40 -4.41
N THR A 186 25.28 -4.28 -4.69
CA THR A 186 26.68 -4.22 -5.16
C THR A 186 27.70 -3.93 -4.05
N GLU A 187 27.36 -4.13 -2.77
CA GLU A 187 28.32 -3.93 -1.67
C GLU A 187 29.30 -5.12 -1.52
N VAL A 188 30.45 -4.92 -2.17
CA VAL A 188 31.85 -5.28 -1.83
C VAL A 188 32.15 -6.71 -1.40
N VAL A 189 32.62 -7.51 -2.37
CA VAL A 189 33.52 -8.64 -2.11
C VAL A 189 34.88 -8.05 -1.73
N TRP A 190 35.29 -8.25 -0.48
CA TRP A 190 36.67 -7.97 -0.08
C TRP A 190 37.56 -9.03 -0.76
N ALA A 191 38.50 -8.56 -1.58
CA ALA A 191 39.62 -9.35 -2.11
C ALA A 191 40.75 -9.37 -1.07
#